data_AF-A0A5A9XAN8-F1
#
_entry.id   AF-A0A5A9XAN8-F1
#
_cell.length_a   1.000
_cell.length_b   1.000
_cell.length_c   1.000
_cell.angle_alpha   90.00
_cell.angle_beta   90.00
_cell.angle_gamma   90.00
#
_symmetry.space_group_name_H-M   'P 1'
#
loop_
_entity.id
_entity.type
_entity.pdbx_description
1 polymer ?
#
loop_
_entity_poly.entity_id
_entity_poly.type
_entity_poly.pdbx_seq_one_letter_code
_entity_poly.pdbx_strand_id
1 'polypeptide(L)'
;MTTPVDQSAVQNPTVRPRNVDYDPTKKQKSGEKTSRIPVKVVQAERLKKPDWIRVRAPAPNSRFYDIKRILREHNLHTVCEEASCPNIGECFGKGTATFMIMGDKCTRRCPFCDVGHGRPDPLDVEEPSNLAKSIAAMRLSYVVITSVDRDDLRDGGAGHYADCIRHVRERSPSTRIEVLVPDFRGRLDRALGILNDNPPDVMNHNLETVPRLYKQCRPGADYMHSLKLLADFKVMRPDVPTKSGLMLGLGETDEEILQVMRDMRAHNVDMLTIGQYLQPSEHHLPVLRYAHPDVFKMLEKEAYAMGFSHAAVGAMVRSSYHADEQAHMAGVA
;
A
#
# COMPACT_ATOMS: atom_id res chain seq x y z
N MET A 1 28.66 -3.91 -65.49
CA MET A 1 27.48 -3.21 -64.94
C MET A 1 27.00 -3.99 -63.74
N THR A 2 27.48 -3.62 -62.56
CA THR A 2 27.15 -4.22 -61.27
C THR A 2 26.03 -3.40 -60.64
N THR A 3 24.85 -3.98 -60.55
CA THR A 3 23.68 -3.42 -59.87
C THR A 3 23.94 -3.38 -58.35
N PRO A 4 23.60 -2.30 -57.63
CA PRO A 4 23.77 -2.27 -56.19
C PRO A 4 22.66 -3.08 -55.50
N VAL A 5 23.04 -3.84 -54.49
CA VAL A 5 22.11 -4.52 -53.57
C VAL A 5 21.56 -3.49 -52.59
N ASP A 6 20.25 -3.31 -52.62
CA ASP A 6 19.50 -2.46 -51.68
C ASP A 6 19.56 -3.09 -50.27
N GLN A 7 20.28 -2.44 -49.37
CA GLN A 7 20.29 -2.76 -47.94
C GLN A 7 19.12 -2.05 -47.26
N SER A 8 17.89 -2.49 -47.52
CA SER A 8 16.76 -2.10 -46.70
C SER A 8 16.87 -2.83 -45.35
N ALA A 9 17.21 -2.06 -44.32
CA ALA A 9 17.32 -2.52 -42.95
C ALA A 9 15.98 -3.12 -42.48
N VAL A 10 16.02 -4.41 -42.11
CA VAL A 10 14.92 -5.10 -41.44
C VAL A 10 14.67 -4.40 -40.10
N GLN A 11 13.61 -3.60 -40.03
CA GLN A 11 13.17 -3.00 -38.77
C GLN A 11 12.60 -4.12 -37.88
N ASN A 12 13.33 -4.46 -36.82
CA ASN A 12 12.84 -5.35 -35.77
C ASN A 12 11.59 -4.71 -35.09
N PRO A 13 10.40 -5.36 -35.13
CA PRO A 13 9.15 -4.79 -34.65
C PRO A 13 9.03 -4.67 -33.12
N THR A 14 10.10 -4.98 -32.36
CA THR A 14 10.09 -5.08 -30.90
C THR A 14 10.63 -3.84 -30.17
N VAL A 15 11.24 -2.88 -30.86
CA VAL A 15 11.75 -1.66 -30.22
C VAL A 15 10.69 -0.57 -30.31
N ARG A 16 9.94 -0.36 -29.21
CA ARG A 16 9.07 0.83 -29.10
C ARG A 16 9.90 2.09 -29.38
N PRO A 17 9.41 3.04 -30.20
CA PRO A 17 10.16 4.24 -30.52
C PRO A 17 10.58 4.96 -29.23
N ARG A 18 11.84 5.39 -29.19
CA ARG A 18 12.43 6.11 -28.05
C ARG A 18 11.63 7.40 -27.86
N ASN A 19 10.80 7.46 -26.83
CA ASN A 19 10.04 8.66 -26.53
C ASN A 19 11.02 9.71 -25.97
N VAL A 20 11.28 10.75 -26.77
CA VAL A 20 12.31 11.78 -26.53
C VAL A 20 11.99 12.65 -25.31
N ASP A 21 10.74 12.63 -24.85
CA ASP A 21 10.26 13.42 -23.70
C ASP A 21 10.24 12.62 -22.36
N TYR A 22 10.79 11.41 -22.32
CA TYR A 22 10.85 10.66 -21.07
C TYR A 22 11.95 11.13 -20.13
N ASP A 23 11.55 11.72 -19.01
CA ASP A 23 12.42 11.94 -17.86
C ASP A 23 12.08 10.94 -16.73
N PRO A 24 12.96 9.97 -16.42
CA PRO A 24 12.73 9.03 -15.33
C PRO A 24 12.77 9.68 -13.94
N THR A 25 13.32 10.88 -13.80
CA THR A 25 13.42 11.57 -12.50
C THR A 25 12.12 12.28 -12.12
N LYS A 26 11.29 12.61 -13.11
CA LYS A 26 9.96 13.21 -12.90
C LYS A 26 8.98 12.20 -12.34
N LYS A 27 8.15 12.67 -11.43
CA LYS A 27 7.04 11.89 -10.85
C LYS A 27 5.93 11.75 -11.89
N GLN A 28 5.65 10.51 -12.27
CA GLN A 28 4.61 10.13 -13.22
C GLN A 28 3.36 9.68 -12.48
N LYS A 29 2.20 10.24 -12.79
CA LYS A 29 0.90 9.83 -12.21
C LYS A 29 -0.07 9.37 -13.30
N SER A 30 -1.12 8.65 -12.90
CA SER A 30 -2.23 8.29 -13.79
C SER A 30 -1.76 7.69 -15.14
N GLY A 31 -2.14 8.28 -16.28
CA GLY A 31 -1.81 7.75 -17.61
C GLY A 31 -0.31 7.65 -17.88
N GLU A 32 0.49 8.60 -17.39
CA GLU A 32 1.94 8.54 -17.55
C GLU A 32 2.53 7.32 -16.85
N LYS A 33 2.07 7.05 -15.62
CA LYS A 33 2.46 5.87 -14.84
C LYS A 33 2.02 4.58 -15.51
N THR A 34 0.77 4.48 -15.96
CA THR A 34 0.22 3.21 -16.48
C THR A 34 0.59 2.95 -17.94
N SER A 35 1.01 3.95 -18.71
CA SER A 35 1.36 3.80 -20.14
C SER A 35 2.50 2.81 -20.45
N ARG A 36 3.36 2.53 -19.46
CA ARG A 36 4.61 1.75 -19.62
C ARG A 36 4.67 0.50 -18.78
N ILE A 37 3.55 0.09 -18.20
CA ILE A 37 3.49 -1.15 -17.44
C ILE A 37 3.44 -2.35 -18.38
N PRO A 38 3.98 -3.51 -17.98
CA PRO A 38 3.99 -4.71 -18.83
C PRO A 38 2.59 -5.30 -19.06
N VAL A 39 1.59 -4.91 -18.27
CA VAL A 39 0.21 -5.41 -18.37
C VAL A 39 -0.72 -4.32 -18.88
N LYS A 40 -1.40 -4.56 -19.99
CA LYS A 40 -2.32 -3.56 -20.54
C LYS A 40 -3.53 -3.35 -19.62
N VAL A 41 -3.79 -2.10 -19.23
CA VAL A 41 -5.06 -1.72 -18.61
C VAL A 41 -6.15 -1.78 -19.68
N VAL A 42 -7.05 -2.77 -19.56
CA VAL A 42 -8.22 -2.89 -20.43
C VAL A 42 -9.34 -2.10 -19.78
N GLN A 43 -9.88 -1.13 -20.51
CA GLN A 43 -11.01 -0.33 -20.05
C GLN A 43 -12.29 -1.16 -20.07
N ALA A 44 -13.15 -0.93 -19.09
CA ALA A 44 -14.48 -1.51 -19.00
C ALA A 44 -15.53 -0.40 -18.90
N GLU A 45 -16.80 -0.76 -19.05
CA GLU A 45 -17.89 0.19 -18.83
C GLU A 45 -17.84 0.75 -17.41
N ARG A 46 -17.96 2.07 -17.28
CA ARG A 46 -17.88 2.74 -15.98
C ARG A 46 -19.16 2.49 -15.19
N LEU A 47 -19.04 1.71 -14.12
CA LEU A 47 -20.14 1.46 -13.19
C LEU A 47 -20.51 2.73 -12.41
N LYS A 48 -21.82 2.99 -12.27
CA LYS A 48 -22.32 4.07 -11.39
C LYS A 48 -21.99 3.74 -9.94
N LYS A 49 -21.37 4.69 -9.25
CA LYS A 49 -21.04 4.55 -7.83
C LYS A 49 -22.33 4.47 -7.00
N PRO A 50 -22.52 3.43 -6.17
CA PRO A 50 -23.72 3.28 -5.37
C PRO A 50 -23.74 4.25 -4.19
N ASP A 51 -24.95 4.47 -3.64
CA ASP A 51 -25.20 5.51 -2.64
C ASP A 51 -24.54 5.23 -1.28
N TRP A 52 -24.25 3.97 -0.95
CA TRP A 52 -23.55 3.60 0.28
C TRP A 52 -22.04 3.86 0.24
N ILE A 53 -21.48 4.26 -0.90
CA ILE A 53 -20.06 4.60 -1.03
C ILE A 53 -19.92 6.12 -1.15
N ARG A 54 -20.15 6.79 -0.02
CA ARG A 54 -20.06 8.25 0.10
C ARG A 54 -19.20 8.61 1.29
N VAL A 55 -18.46 9.70 1.18
CA VAL A 55 -17.65 10.23 2.28
C VAL A 55 -17.98 11.69 2.47
N ARG A 56 -17.97 12.13 3.72
CA ARG A 56 -18.16 13.54 4.05
C ARG A 56 -16.86 14.28 3.82
N ALA A 57 -16.94 15.46 3.18
CA ALA A 57 -15.80 16.34 3.07
C ALA A 57 -15.33 16.81 4.46
N PRO A 58 -14.02 17.01 4.67
CA PRO A 58 -13.52 17.56 5.93
C PRO A 58 -14.12 18.95 6.20
N ALA A 59 -14.46 19.21 7.46
CA ALA A 59 -14.92 20.53 7.87
C ALA A 59 -13.78 21.57 7.77
N PRO A 60 -14.06 22.83 7.40
CA PRO A 60 -13.04 23.89 7.24
C PRO A 60 -12.15 24.11 8.47
N ASN A 61 -12.67 23.89 9.68
CA ASN A 61 -11.93 24.07 10.94
C ASN A 61 -11.50 22.74 11.59
N SER A 62 -11.37 21.68 10.80
CA SER A 62 -10.93 20.37 11.32
C SER A 62 -9.41 20.29 11.45
N ARG A 63 -8.95 19.44 12.38
CA ARG A 63 -7.54 19.08 12.62
C ARG A 63 -6.78 18.64 11.36
N PHE A 64 -7.51 18.32 10.28
CA PHE A 64 -6.98 18.05 8.96
C PHE A 64 -6.00 19.12 8.45
N TYR A 65 -6.35 20.41 8.54
CA TYR A 65 -5.50 21.49 8.00
C TYR A 65 -4.23 21.70 8.83
N ASP A 66 -4.30 21.50 10.15
CA ASP A 66 -3.14 21.56 11.03
C ASP A 66 -2.15 20.42 10.71
N ILE A 67 -2.66 19.19 10.53
CA ILE A 67 -1.82 18.05 10.15
C ILE A 67 -1.18 18.29 8.78
N LYS A 68 -1.93 18.83 7.81
CA LYS A 68 -1.39 19.17 6.49
C LYS A 68 -0.25 20.20 6.57
N ARG A 69 -0.36 21.21 7.44
CA ARG A 69 0.72 22.17 7.68
C ARG A 69 1.96 21.49 8.27
N ILE A 70 1.79 20.68 9.32
CA ILE A 70 2.90 19.96 9.98
C ILE A 70 3.63 19.04 8.98
N LEU A 71 2.89 18.34 8.11
CA LEU A 71 3.48 17.48 7.09
C LEU A 71 4.38 18.27 6.13
N ARG A 72 3.98 19.48 5.72
CA ARG A 72 4.78 20.33 4.83
C ARG A 72 5.98 20.95 5.54
N GLU A 73 5.83 21.37 6.78
CA GLU A 73 6.91 21.92 7.61
C GLU A 73 8.05 20.90 7.82
N HIS A 74 7.71 19.61 7.92
CA HIS A 74 8.66 18.54 8.15
C HIS A 74 9.06 17.75 6.89
N ASN A 75 8.67 18.23 5.70
CA ASN A 75 8.95 17.58 4.42
C ASN A 75 8.52 16.10 4.39
N LEU A 76 7.35 15.79 4.95
CA LEU A 76 6.81 14.43 5.02
C LEU A 76 5.71 14.22 3.99
N HIS A 77 5.60 12.96 3.54
CA HIS A 77 4.49 12.51 2.71
C HIS A 77 3.51 11.66 3.51
N THR A 78 2.26 11.60 3.04
CA THR A 78 1.27 10.64 3.54
C THR A 78 0.66 9.89 2.38
N VAL A 79 0.42 8.60 2.57
CA VAL A 79 -0.35 7.81 1.60
C VAL A 79 -1.77 8.34 1.46
N CYS A 80 -2.29 9.00 2.51
CA CYS A 80 -3.60 9.63 2.48
C CYS A 80 -3.70 10.70 1.39
N GLU A 81 -2.67 11.55 1.25
CA GLU A 81 -2.60 12.53 0.16
C GLU A 81 -2.20 11.88 -1.17
N GLU A 82 -1.20 10.99 -1.15
CA GLU A 82 -0.61 10.47 -2.39
C GLU A 82 -1.45 9.41 -3.10
N ALA A 83 -2.32 8.71 -2.36
CA ALA A 83 -3.25 7.73 -2.89
C ALA A 83 -4.69 8.26 -3.00
N SER A 84 -4.90 9.58 -2.90
CA SER A 84 -6.22 10.21 -3.02
C SER A 84 -7.26 9.61 -2.05
N CYS A 85 -6.86 9.38 -0.79
CA CYS A 85 -7.67 8.64 0.17
C CYS A 85 -8.95 9.40 0.52
N PRO A 86 -10.13 8.77 0.34
CA PRO A 86 -11.38 9.47 0.59
C PRO A 86 -11.65 9.66 2.09
N ASN A 87 -10.96 8.91 2.97
CA ASN A 87 -11.14 8.95 4.43
C ASN A 87 -10.23 9.96 5.15
N ILE A 88 -9.42 10.72 4.40
CA ILE A 88 -8.35 11.56 4.97
C ILE A 88 -8.87 12.56 6.02
N GLY A 89 -10.05 13.17 5.78
CA GLY A 89 -10.66 14.12 6.71
C GLY A 89 -11.09 13.51 8.03
N GLU A 90 -11.57 12.27 8.01
CA GLU A 90 -12.00 11.56 9.22
C GLU A 90 -10.80 11.06 10.03
N CYS A 91 -9.84 10.41 9.37
CA CYS A 91 -8.68 9.81 10.04
C CYS A 91 -7.85 10.87 10.78
N PHE A 92 -7.58 12.00 10.11
CA PHE A 92 -6.82 13.10 10.70
C PHE A 92 -7.55 13.76 11.89
N GLY A 93 -8.89 13.65 11.95
CA GLY A 93 -9.68 14.12 13.10
C GLY A 93 -9.52 13.25 14.35
N LYS A 94 -9.31 11.93 14.19
CA LYS A 94 -9.31 10.94 15.29
C LYS A 94 -7.96 10.71 15.97
N GLY A 95 -6.88 11.31 15.49
CA GLY A 95 -5.55 11.13 16.10
C GLY A 95 -4.79 9.89 15.61
N THR A 96 -5.14 9.40 14.43
CA THR A 96 -4.39 8.38 13.68
C THR A 96 -3.91 8.98 12.36
N ALA A 97 -2.66 8.74 12.00
CA ALA A 97 -2.11 9.17 10.72
C ALA A 97 -1.29 8.05 10.06
N THR A 98 -1.30 8.04 8.74
CA THR A 98 -0.47 7.14 7.94
C THR A 98 0.57 7.94 7.19
N PHE A 99 1.83 7.80 7.61
CA PHE A 99 2.97 8.44 6.96
C PHE A 99 3.51 7.53 5.86
N MET A 100 3.89 8.14 4.74
CA MET A 100 4.57 7.46 3.66
C MET A 100 6.02 7.94 3.63
N ILE A 101 6.94 7.07 4.01
CA ILE A 101 8.38 7.34 4.04
C ILE A 101 9.02 6.99 2.69
N MET A 102 10.27 7.45 2.50
CA MET A 102 11.10 7.23 1.31
C MET A 102 10.59 7.93 0.04
N GLY A 103 9.93 9.08 0.24
CA GLY A 103 9.46 9.96 -0.83
C GLY A 103 8.14 9.51 -1.48
N ASP A 104 7.86 10.05 -2.66
CA ASP A 104 6.57 9.93 -3.35
C ASP A 104 6.63 9.27 -4.75
N LYS A 105 7.82 8.77 -5.11
CA LYS A 105 8.11 8.07 -6.37
C LYS A 105 8.38 6.60 -6.08
N CYS A 106 7.47 5.74 -6.52
CA CYS A 106 7.61 4.30 -6.44
C CYS A 106 8.37 3.73 -7.64
N THR A 107 9.29 2.80 -7.38
CA THR A 107 9.98 2.05 -8.44
C THR A 107 9.05 1.12 -9.22
N ARG A 108 7.87 0.81 -8.67
CA ARG A 108 6.85 -0.06 -9.26
C ARG A 108 5.63 0.71 -9.76
N ARG A 109 4.79 0.00 -10.52
CA ARG A 109 3.66 0.57 -11.26
C ARG A 109 2.41 -0.30 -11.16
N CYS A 110 1.97 -0.59 -9.94
CA CYS A 110 0.71 -1.31 -9.71
C CYS A 110 -0.47 -0.49 -10.28
N PRO A 111 -1.24 -1.00 -11.25
CA PRO A 111 -2.26 -0.22 -11.97
C PRO A 111 -3.53 0.08 -11.18
N PHE A 112 -3.64 -0.35 -9.92
CA PHE A 112 -4.70 0.09 -9.00
C PHE A 112 -4.27 1.29 -8.11
N CYS A 113 -2.97 1.57 -8.02
CA CYS A 113 -2.39 2.48 -7.04
C CYS A 113 -2.12 3.85 -7.66
N ASP A 114 -2.46 4.94 -6.97
CA ASP A 114 -2.30 6.32 -7.46
C ASP A 114 -0.94 6.98 -7.10
N VAL A 115 -0.14 6.33 -6.26
CA VAL A 115 1.20 6.81 -5.88
C VAL A 115 2.06 6.98 -7.13
N GLY A 116 2.82 8.06 -7.20
CA GLY A 116 3.64 8.37 -8.37
C GLY A 116 4.67 7.29 -8.69
N HIS A 117 5.01 7.15 -9.96
CA HIS A 117 6.14 6.35 -10.41
C HIS A 117 7.30 7.24 -10.83
N GLY A 118 8.52 6.79 -10.59
CA GLY A 118 9.73 7.44 -11.11
C GLY A 118 10.97 6.78 -10.55
N ARG A 119 12.13 7.30 -10.92
CA ARG A 119 13.38 7.06 -10.20
C ARG A 119 13.29 7.81 -8.87
N PRO A 120 13.29 7.11 -7.73
CA PRO A 120 13.25 7.76 -6.43
C PRO A 120 14.46 8.67 -6.22
N ASP A 121 14.28 9.70 -5.40
CA ASP A 121 15.39 10.51 -4.91
C ASP A 121 16.20 9.72 -3.86
N PRO A 122 17.43 10.15 -3.53
CA PRO A 122 18.15 9.61 -2.39
C PRO A 122 17.28 9.65 -1.12
N LEU A 123 17.48 8.68 -0.23
CA LEU A 123 16.80 8.73 1.07
C LEU A 123 17.17 10.02 1.81
N ASP A 124 16.16 10.68 2.36
CA ASP A 124 16.36 11.80 3.26
C ASP A 124 16.77 11.25 4.64
N VAL A 125 18.02 11.53 5.02
CA VAL A 125 18.60 11.08 6.29
C VAL A 125 17.90 11.67 7.51
N GLU A 126 17.22 12.81 7.35
CA GLU A 126 16.46 13.46 8.42
C GLU A 126 15.01 12.96 8.51
N GLU A 127 14.52 12.18 7.53
CA GLU A 127 13.13 11.71 7.49
C GLU A 127 12.72 10.95 8.76
N PRO A 128 13.51 10.00 9.33
CA PRO A 128 13.18 9.33 10.59
C PRO A 128 13.02 10.30 11.77
N SER A 129 13.91 11.28 11.89
CA SER A 129 13.88 12.29 12.95
C SER A 129 12.69 13.23 12.81
N ASN A 130 12.39 13.67 11.57
CA ASN A 130 11.27 14.54 11.25
C ASN A 130 9.91 13.83 11.41
N LEU A 131 9.84 12.54 11.06
CA LEU A 131 8.69 11.69 11.35
C LEU A 131 8.41 11.62 12.85
N ALA A 132 9.41 11.31 13.66
CA ALA A 132 9.28 11.24 15.12
C ALA A 132 8.88 12.60 15.74
N LYS A 133 9.47 13.71 15.27
CA LYS A 133 9.07 15.07 15.68
C LYS A 133 7.59 15.32 15.40
N SER A 134 7.13 14.96 14.21
CA SER A 134 5.75 15.16 13.76
C SER A 134 4.77 14.35 14.58
N ILE A 135 5.05 13.05 14.81
CA ILE A 135 4.22 12.17 15.64
C ILE A 135 4.10 12.70 17.06
N ALA A 136 5.22 13.12 17.66
CA ALA A 136 5.25 13.71 19.01
C ALA A 136 4.44 15.03 19.08
N ALA A 137 4.62 15.92 18.11
CA ALA A 137 3.89 17.19 18.04
C ALA A 137 2.38 16.97 17.90
N MET A 138 1.98 15.96 17.13
CA MET A 138 0.59 15.57 16.96
C MET A 138 0.03 14.77 18.14
N ARG A 139 0.87 14.25 19.05
CA ARG A 139 0.47 13.38 20.18
C ARG A 139 -0.36 12.19 19.72
N LEU A 140 0.08 11.50 18.67
CA LEU A 140 -0.62 10.32 18.14
C LEU A 140 -0.39 9.13 19.08
N SER A 141 -1.47 8.45 19.47
CA SER A 141 -1.40 7.18 20.21
C SER A 141 -1.06 6.00 19.31
N TYR A 142 -1.41 6.09 18.03
CA TYR A 142 -1.17 5.06 17.02
C TYR A 142 -0.71 5.69 15.70
N VAL A 143 0.29 5.09 15.07
CA VAL A 143 0.78 5.52 13.77
C VAL A 143 0.93 4.33 12.83
N VAL A 144 0.57 4.54 11.56
CA VAL A 144 0.90 3.62 10.48
C VAL A 144 2.03 4.23 9.66
N ILE A 145 3.11 3.46 9.46
CA ILE A 145 4.24 3.86 8.62
C ILE A 145 4.26 2.95 7.39
N THR A 146 4.12 3.54 6.21
CA THR A 146 4.19 2.83 4.93
C THR A 146 5.24 3.47 4.03
N SER A 147 5.54 2.88 2.87
CA SER A 147 6.52 3.43 1.94
C SER A 147 6.15 3.11 0.51
N VAL A 148 6.85 3.77 -0.41
CA VAL A 148 6.93 3.35 -1.80
C VAL A 148 7.88 2.16 -1.95
N ASP A 149 7.72 1.34 -3.00
CA ASP A 149 8.73 0.32 -3.30
C ASP A 149 10.06 0.98 -3.69
N ARG A 150 11.14 0.60 -3.00
CA ARG A 150 12.52 1.05 -3.24
C ARG A 150 13.41 -0.06 -3.80
N ASP A 151 13.06 -0.55 -4.98
CA ASP A 151 13.84 -1.58 -5.66
C ASP A 151 15.26 -1.13 -6.06
N ASP A 152 15.59 0.15 -5.92
CA ASP A 152 16.92 0.71 -6.09
C ASP A 152 17.84 0.48 -4.87
N LEU A 153 17.29 0.17 -3.69
CA LEU A 153 18.05 -0.06 -2.46
C LEU A 153 18.40 -1.54 -2.28
N ARG A 154 19.56 -1.82 -1.65
CA ARG A 154 20.06 -3.19 -1.43
C ARG A 154 19.22 -3.99 -0.43
N ASP A 155 18.56 -3.30 0.50
CA ASP A 155 17.66 -3.85 1.53
C ASP A 155 16.18 -3.52 1.25
N GLY A 156 15.89 -2.83 0.14
CA GLY A 156 14.53 -2.44 -0.22
C GLY A 156 13.93 -1.39 0.70
N GLY A 157 14.75 -0.69 1.50
CA GLY A 157 14.30 0.31 2.46
C GLY A 157 14.06 -0.21 3.88
N ALA A 158 14.30 -1.51 4.15
CA ALA A 158 14.07 -2.09 5.48
C ALA A 158 14.85 -1.38 6.60
N GLY A 159 16.10 -0.96 6.36
CA GLY A 159 16.87 -0.16 7.32
C GLY A 159 16.20 1.17 7.66
N HIS A 160 15.62 1.83 6.66
CA HIS A 160 14.95 3.11 6.85
C HIS A 160 13.64 2.96 7.65
N TYR A 161 12.90 1.87 7.46
CA TYR A 161 11.79 1.52 8.36
C TYR A 161 12.26 1.33 9.81
N ALA A 162 13.34 0.58 10.02
CA ALA A 162 13.89 0.33 11.35
C ALA A 162 14.34 1.62 12.04
N ASP A 163 14.99 2.54 11.31
CA ASP A 163 15.35 3.86 11.84
C ASP A 163 14.12 4.69 12.21
N CYS A 164 13.09 4.73 11.36
CA CYS A 164 11.83 5.38 11.69
C CYS A 164 11.20 4.82 12.97
N ILE A 165 11.12 3.49 13.12
CA ILE A 165 10.59 2.84 14.33
C ILE A 165 11.40 3.26 15.56
N ARG A 166 12.73 3.19 15.49
CA ARG A 166 13.62 3.55 16.59
C ARG A 166 13.43 5.00 17.03
N HIS A 167 13.48 5.94 16.08
CA HIS A 167 13.30 7.37 16.39
C HIS A 167 11.92 7.68 16.97
N VAL A 168 10.86 7.01 16.50
CA VAL A 168 9.51 7.19 17.06
C VAL A 168 9.44 6.66 18.48
N ARG A 169 9.98 5.46 18.76
CA ARG A 169 10.03 4.89 20.12
C ARG A 169 10.83 5.76 21.08
N GLU A 170 11.96 6.33 20.65
CA GLU A 170 12.78 7.24 21.47
C GLU A 170 12.01 8.50 21.88
N ARG A 171 11.22 9.08 20.97
CA ARG A 171 10.56 10.38 21.18
C ARG A 171 9.12 10.27 21.67
N SER A 172 8.45 9.16 21.40
CA SER A 172 7.04 8.92 21.72
C SER A 172 6.86 7.46 22.14
N PRO A 173 7.39 7.06 23.31
CA PRO A 173 7.46 5.66 23.73
C PRO A 173 6.10 5.00 23.97
N SER A 174 5.03 5.78 24.15
CA SER A 174 3.66 5.28 24.30
C SER A 174 2.92 5.12 22.97
N THR A 175 3.50 5.56 21.85
CA THR A 175 2.87 5.46 20.53
C THR A 175 3.06 4.06 19.97
N ARG A 176 1.96 3.41 19.59
CA ARG A 176 1.95 2.14 18.86
C ARG A 176 2.28 2.35 17.39
N ILE A 177 3.08 1.46 16.82
CA ILE A 177 3.61 1.57 15.47
C ILE A 177 3.19 0.34 14.64
N GLU A 178 2.30 0.54 13.69
CA GLU A 178 2.06 -0.41 12.60
C GLU A 178 2.93 -0.04 11.40
N VAL A 179 3.58 -1.02 10.80
CA VAL A 179 4.23 -0.83 9.49
C VAL A 179 3.44 -1.53 8.41
N LEU A 180 3.22 -0.86 7.28
CA LEU A 180 2.74 -1.47 6.03
C LEU A 180 3.91 -1.51 5.04
N VAL A 181 4.54 -2.67 4.91
CA VAL A 181 5.79 -2.85 4.17
C VAL A 181 5.57 -3.29 2.72
N PRO A 182 6.51 -2.97 1.81
CA PRO A 182 6.58 -3.62 0.50
C PRO A 182 6.96 -5.11 0.65
N ASP A 183 7.04 -5.83 -0.46
CA ASP A 183 7.37 -7.27 -0.43
C ASP A 183 8.87 -7.56 -0.31
N PHE A 184 9.74 -6.55 -0.35
CA PHE A 184 11.19 -6.68 -0.38
C PHE A 184 11.71 -7.69 -1.43
N ARG A 185 11.14 -7.66 -2.65
CA ARG A 185 11.50 -8.55 -3.77
C ARG A 185 13.01 -8.75 -3.92
N GLY A 186 13.44 -10.02 -3.83
CA GLY A 186 14.84 -10.44 -3.99
C GLY A 186 15.75 -10.14 -2.79
N ARG A 187 15.20 -9.67 -1.68
CA ARG A 187 15.95 -9.21 -0.48
C ARG A 187 15.17 -9.47 0.81
N LEU A 188 14.23 -10.42 0.80
CA LEU A 188 13.35 -10.73 1.92
C LEU A 188 14.14 -11.06 3.19
N ASP A 189 15.07 -12.02 3.13
CA ASP A 189 15.84 -12.47 4.31
C ASP A 189 16.63 -11.31 4.94
N ARG A 190 17.22 -10.43 4.12
CA ARG A 190 17.92 -9.23 4.59
C ARG A 190 16.97 -8.26 5.26
N ALA A 191 15.81 -8.01 4.65
CA ALA A 191 14.82 -7.09 5.18
C ALA A 191 14.23 -7.59 6.51
N LEU A 192 13.88 -8.88 6.60
CA LEU A 192 13.38 -9.49 7.82
C LEU A 192 14.43 -9.50 8.93
N GLY A 193 15.70 -9.79 8.62
CA GLY A 193 16.79 -9.68 9.59
C GLY A 193 16.89 -8.29 10.22
N ILE A 194 16.78 -7.23 9.41
CA ILE A 194 16.80 -5.84 9.89
C ILE A 194 15.57 -5.50 10.73
N LEU A 195 14.37 -5.84 10.23
CA LEU A 195 13.10 -5.53 10.91
C LEU A 195 12.94 -6.34 12.21
N ASN A 196 13.59 -7.49 12.32
CA ASN A 196 13.59 -8.28 13.54
C ASN A 196 14.27 -7.55 14.70
N ASP A 197 15.33 -6.78 14.45
CA ASP A 197 16.05 -6.05 15.50
C ASP A 197 15.26 -4.85 16.05
N ASN A 198 14.38 -4.26 15.22
CA ASN A 198 13.52 -3.14 15.60
C ASN A 198 12.07 -3.42 15.16
N PRO A 199 11.36 -4.34 15.82
CA PRO A 199 10.05 -4.77 15.35
C PRO A 199 9.00 -3.66 15.52
N PRO A 200 8.00 -3.60 14.61
CA PRO A 200 6.79 -2.82 14.84
C PRO A 200 5.92 -3.45 15.94
N ASP A 201 4.86 -2.76 16.36
CA ASP A 201 3.78 -3.36 17.16
C ASP A 201 2.81 -4.17 16.28
N VAL A 202 2.69 -3.85 14.98
CA VAL A 202 1.94 -4.64 13.98
C VAL A 202 2.72 -4.69 12.66
N MET A 203 2.93 -5.89 12.12
CA MET A 203 3.54 -6.10 10.80
C MET A 203 2.48 -6.30 9.74
N ASN A 204 2.32 -5.33 8.83
CA ASN A 204 1.32 -5.39 7.77
C ASN A 204 1.98 -5.51 6.38
N HIS A 205 1.49 -6.43 5.57
CA HIS A 205 1.77 -6.51 4.14
C HIS A 205 0.49 -6.93 3.42
N ASN A 206 -0.03 -6.10 2.53
CA ASN A 206 -1.26 -6.44 1.82
C ASN A 206 -1.01 -7.45 0.70
N LEU A 207 -1.92 -8.42 0.54
CA LEU A 207 -2.03 -9.24 -0.68
C LEU A 207 -2.77 -8.51 -1.81
N GLU A 208 -3.68 -7.61 -1.46
CA GLU A 208 -4.50 -6.76 -2.34
C GLU A 208 -5.57 -7.49 -3.15
N THR A 209 -5.26 -8.66 -3.73
CA THR A 209 -6.20 -9.40 -4.57
C THR A 209 -5.88 -10.91 -4.63
N VAL A 210 -6.64 -11.63 -5.45
CA VAL A 210 -6.59 -13.08 -5.61
C VAL A 210 -5.47 -13.52 -6.58
N PRO A 211 -4.95 -14.77 -6.46
CA PRO A 211 -3.82 -15.25 -7.27
C PRO A 211 -4.01 -15.08 -8.78
N ARG A 212 -5.22 -15.35 -9.30
CA ARG A 212 -5.56 -15.21 -10.73
C ARG A 212 -5.34 -13.79 -11.25
N LEU A 213 -5.60 -12.77 -10.41
CA LEU A 213 -5.49 -11.35 -10.78
C LEU A 213 -4.13 -10.75 -10.41
N TYR A 214 -3.28 -11.49 -9.69
CA TYR A 214 -2.09 -10.92 -9.06
C TYR A 214 -1.13 -10.29 -10.06
N LYS A 215 -0.82 -10.96 -11.17
CA LYS A 215 0.05 -10.40 -12.23
C LYS A 215 -0.56 -9.15 -12.87
N GLN A 216 -1.89 -9.08 -12.99
CA GLN A 216 -2.59 -7.93 -13.56
C GLN A 216 -2.59 -6.74 -12.61
N CYS A 217 -2.85 -6.96 -11.32
CA CYS A 217 -2.93 -5.90 -10.32
C CYS A 217 -1.56 -5.51 -9.75
N ARG A 218 -0.59 -6.43 -9.72
CA ARG A 218 0.73 -6.30 -9.09
C ARG A 218 1.81 -6.94 -9.96
N PRO A 219 2.10 -6.41 -11.16
CA PRO A 219 3.04 -7.05 -12.10
C PRO A 219 4.47 -7.19 -11.58
N GLY A 220 4.82 -6.49 -10.50
CA GLY A 220 6.13 -6.56 -9.85
C GLY A 220 6.20 -7.44 -8.60
N ALA A 221 5.09 -8.03 -8.15
CA ALA A 221 5.02 -8.83 -6.93
C ALA A 221 4.58 -10.28 -7.24
N ASP A 222 4.80 -11.17 -6.28
CA ASP A 222 4.34 -12.57 -6.32
C ASP A 222 3.45 -12.89 -5.11
N TYR A 223 2.37 -13.68 -5.33
CA TYR A 223 1.37 -13.97 -4.31
C TYR A 223 1.93 -14.83 -3.17
N MET A 224 2.66 -15.90 -3.53
CA MET A 224 3.24 -16.80 -2.54
C MET A 224 4.39 -16.14 -1.80
N HIS A 225 5.17 -15.29 -2.48
CA HIS A 225 6.20 -14.47 -1.85
C HIS A 225 5.62 -13.52 -0.79
N SER A 226 4.48 -12.89 -1.08
CA SER A 226 3.80 -12.01 -0.12
C SER A 226 3.24 -12.75 1.09
N LEU A 227 2.71 -13.96 0.93
CA LEU A 227 2.33 -14.83 2.05
C LEU A 227 3.55 -15.28 2.85
N LYS A 228 4.63 -15.67 2.15
CA LYS A 228 5.90 -16.08 2.77
C LYS A 228 6.49 -14.98 3.65
N LEU A 229 6.45 -13.72 3.23
CA LEU A 229 6.93 -12.58 4.03
C LEU A 229 6.26 -12.56 5.41
N LEU A 230 4.93 -12.65 5.45
CA LEU A 230 4.17 -12.61 6.70
C LEU A 230 4.43 -13.86 7.55
N ALA A 231 4.46 -15.04 6.93
CA ALA A 231 4.72 -16.29 7.61
C ALA A 231 6.11 -16.32 8.25
N ASP A 232 7.15 -15.94 7.51
CA ASP A 232 8.53 -15.91 7.99
C ASP A 232 8.70 -14.89 9.12
N PHE A 233 8.13 -13.70 8.98
CA PHE A 233 8.17 -12.70 10.05
C PHE A 233 7.47 -13.23 11.31
N LYS A 234 6.32 -13.90 11.16
CA LYS A 234 5.59 -14.49 12.30
C LYS A 234 6.40 -15.59 13.00
N VAL A 235 7.19 -16.38 12.26
CA VAL A 235 8.12 -17.36 12.85
C VAL A 235 9.20 -16.68 13.69
N MET A 236 9.74 -15.55 13.22
CA MET A 236 10.77 -14.79 13.95
C MET A 236 10.20 -14.02 15.15
N ARG A 237 8.99 -13.49 15.02
CA ARG A 237 8.30 -12.63 15.99
C ARG A 237 6.87 -13.12 16.25
N PRO A 238 6.68 -14.26 16.94
CA PRO A 238 5.36 -14.82 17.19
C PRO A 238 4.47 -13.91 18.07
N ASP A 239 5.10 -13.06 18.86
CA ASP A 239 4.49 -12.05 19.72
C ASP A 239 3.96 -10.82 18.95
N VAL A 240 4.44 -10.58 17.73
CA VAL A 240 3.99 -9.46 16.91
C VAL A 240 2.84 -9.92 16.01
N PRO A 241 1.67 -9.27 16.06
CA PRO A 241 0.57 -9.56 15.16
C PRO A 241 0.93 -9.18 13.72
N THR A 242 0.52 -10.05 12.79
CA THR A 242 0.64 -9.84 11.35
C THR A 242 -0.71 -9.46 10.76
N LYS A 243 -0.70 -8.62 9.72
CA LYS A 243 -1.90 -8.09 9.10
C LYS A 243 -1.77 -8.10 7.58
N SER A 244 -2.90 -8.27 6.90
CA SER A 244 -2.98 -8.09 5.45
C SER A 244 -4.33 -7.49 5.05
N GLY A 245 -4.38 -6.94 3.83
CA GLY A 245 -5.56 -6.36 3.22
C GLY A 245 -5.91 -6.96 1.86
N LEU A 246 -7.20 -6.89 1.53
CA LEU A 246 -7.78 -7.22 0.22
C LEU A 246 -8.68 -6.09 -0.25
N MET A 247 -8.74 -5.91 -1.57
CA MET A 247 -9.67 -5.01 -2.22
C MET A 247 -10.67 -5.80 -3.06
N LEU A 248 -11.96 -5.49 -2.88
CA LEU A 248 -13.04 -6.02 -3.71
C LEU A 248 -13.32 -5.10 -4.89
N GLY A 249 -13.66 -5.66 -6.04
CA GLY A 249 -14.04 -4.90 -7.23
C GLY A 249 -13.02 -4.92 -8.38
N LEU A 250 -11.97 -5.72 -8.29
CA LEU A 250 -10.94 -5.86 -9.32
C LEU A 250 -11.23 -6.99 -10.32
N GLY A 251 -12.28 -7.79 -10.07
CA GLY A 251 -12.72 -8.91 -10.92
C GLY A 251 -12.67 -10.27 -10.24
N GLU A 252 -12.42 -10.28 -8.93
CA GLU A 252 -12.46 -11.45 -8.08
C GLU A 252 -13.89 -11.87 -7.75
N THR A 253 -14.08 -13.17 -7.51
CA THR A 253 -15.30 -13.75 -6.94
C THR A 253 -15.22 -13.80 -5.42
N ASP A 254 -16.36 -13.96 -4.76
CA ASP A 254 -16.40 -14.08 -3.29
C ASP A 254 -15.73 -15.37 -2.82
N GLU A 255 -15.85 -16.47 -3.58
CA GLU A 255 -15.16 -17.74 -3.31
C GLU A 255 -13.63 -17.60 -3.38
N GLU A 256 -13.11 -16.84 -4.35
CA GLU A 256 -11.67 -16.58 -4.43
C GLU A 256 -11.18 -15.73 -3.25
N ILE A 257 -11.98 -14.75 -2.78
CA ILE A 257 -11.66 -13.98 -1.57
C ILE A 257 -11.62 -14.89 -0.34
N LEU A 258 -12.64 -15.74 -0.16
CA LEU A 258 -12.68 -16.71 0.93
C LEU A 258 -11.49 -17.67 0.87
N GLN A 259 -11.04 -18.07 -0.32
CA GLN A 259 -9.84 -18.88 -0.47
C GLN A 259 -8.59 -18.13 -0.01
N VAL A 260 -8.41 -16.86 -0.40
CA VAL A 260 -7.28 -16.06 0.06
C VAL A 260 -7.31 -15.86 1.58
N MET A 261 -8.49 -15.72 2.18
CA MET A 261 -8.63 -15.66 3.64
C MET A 261 -8.15 -16.95 4.31
N ARG A 262 -8.47 -18.13 3.74
CA ARG A 262 -7.93 -19.41 4.23
C ARG A 262 -6.42 -19.49 4.05
N ASP A 263 -5.89 -19.03 2.92
CA ASP A 263 -4.46 -19.01 2.66
C ASP A 263 -3.73 -18.12 3.67
N MET A 264 -4.27 -16.93 3.97
CA MET A 264 -3.77 -16.05 5.03
C MET A 264 -3.71 -16.75 6.40
N ARG A 265 -4.78 -17.45 6.79
CA ARG A 265 -4.79 -18.20 8.06
C ARG A 265 -3.82 -19.37 8.06
N ALA A 266 -3.68 -20.10 6.94
CA ALA A 266 -2.68 -21.15 6.79
C ALA A 266 -1.23 -20.64 6.93
N HIS A 267 -1.02 -19.33 6.72
CA HIS A 267 0.26 -18.64 6.90
C HIS A 267 0.31 -17.80 8.20
N ASN A 268 -0.59 -18.07 9.14
CA ASN A 268 -0.65 -17.42 10.47
C ASN A 268 -0.85 -15.89 10.44
N VAL A 269 -1.54 -15.35 9.43
CA VAL A 269 -1.86 -13.91 9.37
C VAL A 269 -2.98 -13.57 10.34
N ASP A 270 -2.70 -12.78 11.37
CA ASP A 270 -3.59 -12.57 12.51
C ASP A 270 -4.79 -11.66 12.23
N MET A 271 -4.55 -10.56 11.49
CA MET A 271 -5.52 -9.49 11.26
C MET A 271 -5.84 -9.33 9.77
N LEU A 272 -7.08 -8.94 9.48
CA LEU A 272 -7.58 -8.79 8.12
C LEU A 272 -8.24 -7.42 7.89
N THR A 273 -8.00 -6.86 6.71
CA THR A 273 -8.79 -5.72 6.21
C THR A 273 -9.39 -6.05 4.84
N ILE A 274 -10.67 -5.76 4.63
CA ILE A 274 -11.31 -5.90 3.32
C ILE A 274 -12.05 -4.61 2.97
N GLY A 275 -11.62 -3.96 1.89
CA GLY A 275 -12.18 -2.70 1.41
C GLY A 275 -12.72 -2.79 -0.01
N GLN A 276 -13.51 -1.80 -0.43
CA GLN A 276 -13.85 -1.63 -1.85
C GLN A 276 -12.71 -0.92 -2.60
N TYR A 277 -12.26 -1.50 -3.71
CA TYR A 277 -11.43 -0.83 -4.69
C TYR A 277 -12.17 0.37 -5.29
N LEU A 278 -11.56 1.54 -5.20
CA LEU A 278 -12.03 2.76 -5.87
C LEU A 278 -10.97 3.19 -6.87
N GLN A 279 -11.37 3.24 -8.14
CA GLN A 279 -10.48 3.63 -9.23
C GLN A 279 -9.99 5.07 -9.05
N PRO A 280 -8.67 5.32 -8.97
CA PRO A 280 -8.14 6.68 -8.78
C PRO A 280 -8.36 7.59 -9.98
N SER A 281 -8.19 7.07 -11.19
CA SER A 281 -8.46 7.77 -12.45
C SER A 281 -8.77 6.79 -13.57
N GLU A 282 -9.28 7.27 -14.71
CA GLU A 282 -9.63 6.45 -15.87
C GLU A 282 -8.46 5.63 -16.45
N HIS A 283 -7.23 5.97 -16.10
CA HIS A 283 -6.04 5.25 -16.57
C HIS A 283 -5.64 4.05 -15.69
N HIS A 284 -6.31 3.87 -14.55
CA HIS A 284 -6.12 2.74 -13.63
C HIS A 284 -7.08 1.60 -13.96
N LEU A 285 -6.89 0.43 -13.34
CA LEU A 285 -7.81 -0.71 -13.49
C LEU A 285 -9.26 -0.27 -13.26
N PRO A 286 -10.23 -0.69 -14.09
CA PRO A 286 -11.62 -0.33 -13.88
C PRO A 286 -12.20 -1.05 -12.65
N VAL A 287 -13.20 -0.44 -12.02
CA VAL A 287 -14.02 -1.15 -11.02
C VAL A 287 -14.95 -2.10 -11.76
N LEU A 288 -14.82 -3.40 -11.52
CA LEU A 288 -15.63 -4.45 -12.14
C LEU A 288 -16.86 -4.84 -11.31
N ARG A 289 -16.86 -4.54 -10.01
CA ARG A 289 -18.04 -4.61 -9.15
C ARG A 289 -17.95 -3.66 -7.96
N TYR A 290 -19.10 -3.13 -7.55
CA TYR A 290 -19.25 -2.55 -6.21
C TYR A 290 -19.93 -3.60 -5.32
N ALA A 291 -19.19 -4.14 -4.36
CA ALA A 291 -19.73 -5.15 -3.46
C ALA A 291 -20.88 -4.56 -2.62
N HIS A 292 -21.98 -5.31 -2.50
CA HIS A 292 -23.10 -4.93 -1.65
C HIS A 292 -22.67 -4.99 -0.17
N PRO A 293 -23.20 -4.13 0.73
CA PRO A 293 -22.89 -4.18 2.16
C PRO A 293 -23.04 -5.57 2.81
N ASP A 294 -23.96 -6.40 2.32
CA ASP A 294 -24.13 -7.75 2.85
C ASP A 294 -22.99 -8.72 2.49
N VAL A 295 -22.29 -8.48 1.37
CA VAL A 295 -21.06 -9.23 1.05
C VAL A 295 -19.98 -8.92 2.09
N PHE A 296 -19.82 -7.65 2.45
CA PHE A 296 -18.89 -7.25 3.51
C PHE A 296 -19.24 -7.90 4.85
N LYS A 297 -20.51 -7.89 5.26
CA LYS A 297 -20.96 -8.57 6.50
C LYS A 297 -20.71 -10.08 6.47
N MET A 298 -20.94 -10.73 5.33
CA MET A 298 -20.66 -12.15 5.15
C MET A 298 -19.16 -12.43 5.32
N LEU A 299 -18.30 -11.68 4.64
CA LEU A 299 -16.86 -11.86 4.72
C LEU A 299 -16.31 -11.58 6.12
N GLU A 300 -16.85 -10.60 6.83
CA GLU A 300 -16.51 -10.33 8.24
C GLU A 300 -16.83 -11.53 9.14
N LYS A 301 -18.04 -12.08 9.01
CA LYS A 301 -18.46 -13.28 9.76
C LYS A 301 -17.54 -14.46 9.47
N GLU A 302 -17.24 -14.69 8.19
CA GLU A 302 -16.33 -15.77 7.77
C GLU A 302 -14.90 -15.54 8.30
N ALA A 303 -14.42 -14.30 8.35
CA ALA A 303 -13.10 -14.00 8.91
C ALA A 303 -13.01 -14.40 10.39
N TYR A 304 -13.99 -14.01 11.20
CA TYR A 304 -14.01 -14.42 12.61
C TYR A 304 -14.19 -15.94 12.77
N ALA A 305 -15.00 -16.58 11.92
CA ALA A 305 -15.15 -18.04 11.91
C ALA A 305 -13.84 -18.78 11.54
N MET A 306 -13.00 -18.19 10.69
CA MET A 306 -11.66 -18.69 10.35
C MET A 306 -10.58 -18.35 11.40
N GLY A 307 -10.94 -17.61 12.45
CA GLY A 307 -10.05 -17.31 13.58
C GLY A 307 -9.06 -16.18 13.33
N PHE A 308 -9.38 -15.19 12.49
CA PHE A 308 -8.68 -13.90 12.54
C PHE A 308 -8.95 -13.23 13.90
N SER A 309 -7.93 -12.67 14.54
CA SER A 309 -8.09 -11.97 15.83
C SER A 309 -8.85 -10.66 15.67
N HIS A 310 -8.74 -10.05 14.49
CA HIS A 310 -9.49 -8.86 14.14
C HIS A 310 -9.71 -8.78 12.63
N ALA A 311 -10.92 -8.39 12.22
CA ALA A 311 -11.27 -8.16 10.83
C ALA A 311 -12.01 -6.83 10.69
N ALA A 312 -11.41 -5.86 9.98
CA ALA A 312 -12.10 -4.64 9.58
C ALA A 312 -12.58 -4.79 8.14
N VAL A 313 -13.89 -4.83 7.93
CA VAL A 313 -14.48 -5.18 6.63
C VAL A 313 -15.58 -4.19 6.29
N GLY A 314 -15.47 -3.55 5.12
CA GLY A 314 -16.47 -2.59 4.67
C GLY A 314 -16.01 -1.76 3.48
N ALA A 315 -16.97 -1.18 2.74
CA ALA A 315 -16.66 -0.48 1.49
C ALA A 315 -15.63 0.65 1.65
N MET A 316 -15.69 1.39 2.76
CA MET A 316 -14.78 2.49 3.05
C MET A 316 -13.52 2.07 3.80
N VAL A 317 -13.40 0.80 4.23
CA VAL A 317 -12.22 0.32 4.95
C VAL A 317 -10.98 0.41 4.06
N ARG A 318 -9.86 0.79 4.68
CA ARG A 318 -8.51 0.78 4.13
C ARG A 318 -7.60 0.09 5.15
N SER A 319 -6.44 -0.38 4.72
CA SER A 319 -5.48 -1.05 5.62
C SER A 319 -5.15 -0.22 6.88
N SER A 320 -5.18 1.11 6.78
CA SER A 320 -4.93 2.04 7.90
C SER A 320 -6.18 2.75 8.46
N TYR A 321 -7.39 2.47 7.96
CA TYR A 321 -8.61 3.13 8.41
C TYR A 321 -9.00 2.66 9.82
N HIS A 322 -9.00 3.56 10.81
CA HIS A 322 -9.21 3.24 12.23
C HIS A 322 -8.23 2.18 12.75
N ALA A 323 -6.97 2.18 12.28
CA ALA A 323 -5.98 1.18 12.69
C ALA A 323 -5.76 1.14 14.22
N ASP A 324 -5.94 2.26 14.90
CA ASP A 324 -6.00 2.36 16.36
C ASP A 324 -7.15 1.55 16.97
N GLU A 325 -8.38 1.73 16.47
CA GLU A 325 -9.55 0.97 16.92
C GLU A 325 -9.39 -0.52 16.58
N GLN A 326 -8.84 -0.82 15.39
CA GLN A 326 -8.52 -2.19 14.96
C GLN A 326 -7.53 -2.86 15.92
N ALA A 327 -6.45 -2.18 16.28
CA ALA A 327 -5.45 -2.70 17.21
C ALA A 327 -6.01 -2.84 18.63
N HIS A 328 -6.82 -1.89 19.10
CA HIS A 328 -7.48 -1.99 20.40
C HIS A 328 -8.44 -3.18 20.45
N MET A 329 -9.27 -3.37 19.42
CA MET A 329 -10.17 -4.53 19.32
C MET A 329 -9.42 -5.87 19.20
N ALA A 330 -8.22 -5.85 18.59
CA ALA A 330 -7.34 -7.02 18.53
C ALA A 330 -6.58 -7.29 19.85
N GLY A 331 -6.69 -6.41 20.86
CA GLY A 331 -5.95 -6.51 22.12
C GLY A 331 -4.47 -6.09 22.02
N VAL A 332 -4.11 -5.30 21.02
CA VAL A 332 -2.73 -4.91 20.67
C VAL A 332 -2.41 -3.45 21.04
N ALA A 333 -3.43 -2.59 21.16
CA ALA A 333 -3.24 -1.18 21.53
C ALA A 333 -3.28 -0.95 23.04
#